data_AF-A0AAV0DFM0-F1
#
_entry.id   AF-A0AAV0DFM0-F1
#
_cell.length_a   1.000
_cell.length_b   1.000
_cell.length_c   1.000
_cell.angle_alpha   90.00
_cell.angle_beta   90.00
_cell.angle_gamma   90.00
#
_symmetry.space_group_name_H-M   'P 1'
#
loop_
_entity.id
_entity.type
_entity.pdbx_description
1 polymer ?
#
loop_
_entity_poly.entity_id
_entity_poly.type
_entity_poly.pdbx_seq_one_letter_code
_entity_poly.pdbx_strand_id
1 'polypeptide(L)'
;MDFLKGTSHSAKEIIDTLISHPLDVLAEPRNETAILESLSSLTAHIYLKHTFPEMIQEWRRQRKGRSGHPWSSFEHTRNLLEDLVKRGEGIKAKLEKLYKKEREFEAQLEAIENCSLSLKEERQELLNQIKMAYSLAEEQARNYTEAEEVEVDLAIKQLELRLKSKWAATRLLFY
;
A
#
# COMPACT_ATOMS: atom_id res chain seq x y z
N MET A 1 -0.28 43.65 52.59
CA MET A 1 -1.47 44.01 51.79
C MET A 1 -2.66 43.85 52.68
N ASP A 2 -3.20 44.97 53.15
CA ASP A 2 -4.38 45.01 54.01
C ASP A 2 -5.62 44.98 53.12
N PHE A 3 -6.24 43.83 52.98
CA PHE A 3 -7.29 43.60 51.97
C PHE A 3 -8.52 44.50 52.20
N LEU A 4 -8.89 44.79 53.46
CA LEU A 4 -10.06 45.62 53.83
C LEU A 4 -9.89 46.35 55.19
N LYS A 5 -8.66 46.59 55.65
CA LYS A 5 -8.41 47.12 57.01
C LYS A 5 -8.38 48.65 57.01
N GLY A 6 -9.36 49.29 57.68
CA GLY A 6 -9.18 50.65 58.22
C GLY A 6 -9.98 51.81 57.60
N THR A 7 -11.12 51.58 56.95
CA THR A 7 -12.01 52.66 56.50
C THR A 7 -13.47 52.21 56.56
N SER A 8 -14.36 53.08 57.04
CA SER A 8 -15.81 52.86 57.03
C SER A 8 -16.29 52.82 55.58
N HIS A 9 -16.18 51.65 54.95
CA HIS A 9 -16.68 51.40 53.62
C HIS A 9 -18.15 51.05 53.72
N SER A 10 -18.95 51.70 52.88
CA SER A 10 -20.35 51.35 52.72
C SER A 10 -20.47 49.88 52.30
N ALA A 11 -21.61 49.26 52.60
CA ALA A 11 -21.90 47.89 52.20
C ALA A 11 -21.64 47.63 50.71
N LYS A 12 -21.90 48.65 49.88
CA LYS A 12 -21.72 48.62 48.44
C LYS A 12 -20.25 48.56 48.02
N GLU A 13 -19.37 49.35 48.64
CA GLU A 13 -17.94 49.37 48.31
C GLU A 13 -17.27 48.03 48.64
N ILE A 14 -17.68 47.37 49.72
CA ILE A 14 -17.16 46.05 50.08
C ILE A 14 -17.56 45.01 49.03
N ILE A 15 -18.80 45.06 48.54
CA ILE A 15 -19.31 44.15 47.50
C ILE A 15 -18.65 44.43 46.14
N ASP A 16 -18.53 45.70 45.74
CA ASP A 16 -17.88 46.10 44.48
C ASP A 16 -16.40 45.71 44.47
N THR A 17 -15.74 45.80 45.64
CA THR A 17 -14.36 45.31 45.81
C THR A 17 -14.28 43.78 45.68
N LEU A 18 -15.25 43.04 46.25
CA LEU A 18 -15.28 41.58 46.09
C LEU A 18 -15.51 41.14 44.64
N ILE A 19 -16.40 41.81 43.92
CA ILE A 19 -16.71 41.47 42.52
C ILE A 19 -15.54 41.78 41.58
N SER A 20 -14.73 42.81 41.90
CA SER A 20 -13.61 43.23 41.05
C SER A 20 -12.36 42.35 41.17
N HIS A 21 -12.28 41.47 42.16
CA HIS A 21 -11.11 40.62 42.37
C HIS A 21 -11.24 39.23 41.73
N PRO A 22 -10.15 38.68 41.17
CA PRO A 22 -10.13 37.31 40.67
C PRO A 22 -10.45 36.30 41.78
N LEU A 23 -11.26 35.29 41.45
CA LEU A 23 -11.65 34.22 42.39
C LEU A 23 -10.44 33.50 43.00
N ASP A 24 -9.33 33.41 42.27
CA ASP A 24 -8.06 32.87 42.76
C ASP A 24 -7.50 33.60 43.99
N VAL A 25 -7.60 34.93 43.98
CA VAL A 25 -7.11 35.79 45.06
C VAL A 25 -8.07 35.73 46.25
N LEU A 26 -9.38 35.68 45.99
CA LEU A 26 -10.42 35.59 47.02
C LEU A 26 -10.41 34.25 47.77
N ALA A 27 -9.99 33.19 47.09
CA ALA A 27 -9.96 31.83 47.65
C ALA A 27 -8.65 31.48 48.37
N GLU A 28 -7.70 32.42 48.47
CA GLU A 28 -6.51 32.26 49.31
C GLU A 28 -6.91 32.25 50.79
N PRO A 29 -6.43 31.28 51.59
CA PRO A 29 -6.81 31.16 53.01
C PRO A 29 -6.56 32.42 53.83
N ARG A 30 -5.56 33.23 53.46
CA ARG A 30 -5.23 34.50 54.13
C ARG A 30 -6.27 35.59 53.85
N ASN A 31 -6.87 35.59 52.67
CA ASN A 31 -7.85 36.60 52.25
C ASN A 31 -9.27 36.18 52.65
N GLU A 32 -9.55 34.88 52.69
CA GLU A 32 -10.84 34.31 53.13
C GLU A 32 -11.22 34.80 54.53
N THR A 33 -10.28 34.82 55.49
CA THR A 33 -10.52 35.31 56.85
C THR A 33 -10.81 36.82 56.88
N ALA A 34 -10.03 37.62 56.15
CA ALA A 34 -10.23 39.07 56.08
C ALA A 34 -11.56 39.46 55.42
N ILE A 35 -11.98 38.70 54.41
CA ILE A 35 -13.28 38.87 53.74
C ILE A 35 -14.42 38.50 54.68
N LEU A 36 -14.30 37.39 55.41
CA LEU A 36 -15.32 36.96 56.36
C LEU A 36 -15.49 37.97 57.52
N GLU A 37 -14.40 38.55 58.01
CA GLU A 37 -14.43 39.63 59.01
C GLU A 37 -15.13 40.87 58.46
N SER A 38 -14.83 41.24 57.22
CA SER A 38 -15.44 42.39 56.56
C SER A 38 -16.93 42.16 56.31
N LEU A 39 -17.33 40.98 55.82
CA LEU A 39 -18.73 40.59 55.68
C LEU A 39 -19.47 40.51 57.02
N SER A 40 -18.77 40.19 58.12
CA SER A 40 -19.35 40.18 59.47
C SER A 40 -19.69 41.56 59.99
N SER A 41 -19.03 42.62 59.49
CA SER A 41 -19.37 44.01 59.81
C SER A 41 -20.63 44.51 59.10
N LEU A 42 -21.05 43.85 58.01
CA LEU A 42 -22.32 44.11 57.32
C LEU A 42 -23.48 43.37 57.98
N THR A 43 -24.13 43.98 58.98
CA THR A 43 -25.33 43.44 59.64
C THR A 43 -26.49 43.15 58.66
N ALA A 44 -26.53 43.80 57.50
CA ALA A 44 -27.58 43.62 56.50
C ALA A 44 -27.41 42.41 55.55
N HIS A 45 -26.25 41.73 55.54
CA HIS A 45 -25.92 40.72 54.52
C HIS A 45 -25.53 39.36 55.11
N ILE A 46 -26.31 38.91 56.11
CA ILE A 46 -26.15 37.60 56.79
C ILE A 46 -26.04 36.45 55.78
N TYR A 47 -26.81 36.50 54.69
CA TYR A 47 -26.78 35.48 53.63
C TYR A 47 -25.40 35.31 53.01
N LEU A 48 -24.70 36.42 52.70
CA LEU A 48 -23.40 36.37 52.05
C LEU A 48 -22.32 35.86 53.01
N LYS A 49 -22.42 36.22 54.30
CA LYS A 49 -21.55 35.69 55.35
C LYS A 49 -21.62 34.16 55.47
N HIS A 50 -22.81 33.58 55.36
CA HIS A 50 -22.99 32.13 55.45
C HIS A 50 -22.63 31.39 54.17
N THR A 51 -22.94 31.96 53.01
CA THR A 51 -22.73 31.30 51.71
C THR A 51 -21.32 31.46 51.16
N PHE A 52 -20.59 32.53 51.51
CA PHE A 52 -19.25 32.79 50.99
C PHE A 52 -18.24 31.66 51.27
N PRO A 53 -18.11 31.13 52.51
CA PRO A 53 -17.19 30.02 52.76
C PRO A 53 -17.53 28.75 51.96
N GLU A 54 -18.82 28.43 51.82
CA GLU A 54 -19.27 27.28 51.04
C GLU A 54 -18.96 27.45 49.55
N MET A 55 -19.20 28.63 48.99
CA MET A 55 -18.88 28.95 47.60
C MET A 55 -17.36 28.84 47.31
N ILE A 56 -16.51 29.38 48.20
CA ILE A 56 -15.05 29.30 48.04
C ILE A 56 -14.56 27.86 48.17
N GLN A 57 -15.11 27.08 49.10
CA GLN A 57 -14.77 25.66 49.22
C GLN A 57 -15.19 24.86 47.99
N GLU A 58 -16.39 25.10 47.46
CA GLU A 58 -16.88 24.44 46.25
C GLU A 58 -16.02 24.79 45.04
N TRP A 59 -15.65 26.05 44.87
CA TRP A 59 -14.71 26.48 43.83
C TRP A 59 -13.34 25.81 43.98
N ARG A 60 -12.81 25.69 45.21
CA ARG A 60 -11.55 24.99 45.50
C ARG A 60 -11.66 23.48 45.18
N ARG A 61 -12.83 22.86 45.39
CA ARG A 61 -13.10 21.46 45.02
C ARG A 61 -13.15 21.29 43.51
N GLN A 62 -13.83 22.17 42.79
CA GLN A 62 -13.87 22.16 41.33
C GLN A 62 -12.48 22.36 40.71
N ARG A 63 -11.63 23.17 41.35
CA ARG A 63 -10.24 23.37 40.94
C ARG A 63 -9.36 22.14 41.22
N LYS A 64 -9.48 21.54 42.41
CA LYS A 64 -8.69 20.35 42.81
C LYS A 64 -9.16 19.05 42.14
N GLY A 65 -10.44 18.95 41.77
CA GLY A 65 -11.05 17.77 41.14
C GLY A 65 -10.89 17.68 39.63
N ARG A 66 -10.30 18.69 38.97
CA ARG A 66 -10.00 18.66 37.53
C ARG A 66 -8.55 18.24 37.29
N SER A 67 -8.25 16.96 37.54
CA SER A 67 -7.09 16.31 36.94
C SER A 67 -7.29 15.96 35.45
N GLY A 68 -8.41 16.38 34.85
CA GLY A 68 -8.62 16.41 33.40
C GLY A 68 -9.67 17.45 33.08
N HIS A 69 -9.27 18.53 32.40
CA HIS A 69 -10.23 19.50 31.87
C HIS A 69 -11.05 18.77 30.78
N PRO A 70 -12.39 18.88 30.71
CA PRO A 70 -13.19 18.17 29.68
C PRO A 70 -12.71 18.42 28.24
N TRP A 71 -12.06 19.56 28.02
CA TRP A 71 -11.47 19.95 26.76
C TRP A 71 -10.20 19.18 26.40
N SER A 72 -9.43 18.66 27.37
CA SER A 72 -8.25 17.84 27.06
C SER A 72 -8.64 16.48 26.48
N SER A 73 -9.72 15.88 26.97
CA SER A 73 -10.28 14.64 26.40
C SER A 73 -10.84 14.88 25.00
N PHE A 74 -11.49 16.02 24.77
CA PHE A 74 -11.99 16.41 23.45
C PHE A 74 -10.83 16.63 22.46
N GLU A 75 -9.80 17.39 22.84
CA GLU A 75 -8.63 17.63 22.00
C GLU A 75 -7.88 16.35 21.67
N HIS A 76 -7.69 15.47 22.64
CA HIS A 76 -7.06 14.17 22.42
C HIS A 76 -7.85 13.31 21.43
N THR A 77 -9.18 13.24 21.60
CA THR A 77 -10.05 12.47 20.71
C THR A 77 -10.06 13.05 19.30
N ARG A 78 -10.07 14.38 19.15
CA ARG A 78 -9.99 15.06 17.84
C ARG A 78 -8.67 14.71 17.12
N ASN A 79 -7.55 14.82 17.82
CA ASN A 79 -6.24 14.53 17.24
C ASN A 79 -6.13 13.05 16.82
N LEU A 80 -6.65 12.13 17.64
CA LEU A 80 -6.72 10.71 17.28
C LEU A 80 -7.57 10.48 16.03
N LEU A 81 -8.71 11.16 15.91
CA LEU A 81 -9.58 11.06 14.74
C LEU A 81 -8.88 11.55 13.48
N GLU A 82 -8.17 12.67 13.57
CA GLU A 82 -7.40 13.24 12.46
C GLU A 82 -6.27 12.29 12.00
N ASP A 83 -5.54 11.70 12.94
CA ASP A 83 -4.50 10.71 12.65
C ASP A 83 -5.07 9.44 12.00
N LEU A 84 -6.24 8.99 12.45
CA LEU A 84 -6.94 7.85 11.86
C LEU A 84 -7.40 8.14 10.43
N VAL A 85 -7.94 9.33 10.17
CA VAL A 85 -8.34 9.77 8.82
C VAL A 85 -7.13 9.79 7.90
N LYS A 86 -6.03 10.45 8.30
CA LYS A 86 -4.77 10.49 7.54
C LYS A 86 -4.24 9.08 7.25
N ARG A 87 -4.31 8.18 8.23
CA ARG A 87 -3.90 6.78 8.05
C ARG A 87 -4.81 6.04 7.08
N GLY A 88 -6.12 6.25 7.15
CA GLY A 88 -7.11 5.69 6.24
C GLY A 88 -6.90 6.14 4.80
N GLU A 89 -6.65 7.44 4.58
CA GLU A 89 -6.28 7.99 3.26
C GLU A 89 -4.97 7.40 2.75
N GLY A 90 -3.97 7.26 3.61
CA GLY A 90 -2.70 6.61 3.28
C GLY A 90 -2.87 5.14 2.88
N ILE A 91 -3.75 4.40 3.56
CA ILE A 91 -4.10 3.02 3.21
C ILE A 91 -4.80 2.99 1.85
N LYS A 92 -5.80 3.85 1.63
CA LYS A 92 -6.53 3.95 0.37
C LYS A 92 -5.59 4.21 -0.81
N ALA A 93 -4.67 5.14 -0.68
CA ALA A 93 -3.68 5.44 -1.72
C ALA A 93 -2.74 4.25 -2.00
N LYS A 94 -2.32 3.51 -0.97
CA LYS A 94 -1.53 2.27 -1.15
C LYS A 94 -2.33 1.21 -1.88
N LEU A 95 -3.61 1.07 -1.55
CA LEU A 95 -4.51 0.09 -2.13
C LEU A 95 -4.79 0.39 -3.61
N GLU A 96 -5.01 1.66 -3.97
CA GLU A 96 -5.11 2.08 -5.39
C GLU A 96 -3.84 1.78 -6.20
N LYS A 97 -2.66 2.01 -5.60
CA LYS A 97 -1.37 1.64 -6.25
C LYS A 97 -1.25 0.13 -6.46
N LEU A 98 -1.69 -0.68 -5.49
CA LEU A 98 -1.69 -2.13 -5.60
C LEU A 98 -2.64 -2.59 -6.72
N TYR A 99 -3.86 -2.06 -6.79
CA TYR A 99 -4.79 -2.38 -7.89
C TYR A 99 -4.25 -2.00 -9.27
N LYS A 100 -3.52 -0.87 -9.36
CA LYS A 100 -2.87 -0.51 -10.63
C LYS A 100 -1.81 -1.54 -11.01
N LYS A 101 -1.01 -1.99 -10.04
CA LYS A 101 0.05 -2.97 -10.25
C LYS A 101 -0.51 -4.37 -10.58
N GLU A 102 -1.61 -4.76 -9.94
CA GLU A 102 -2.32 -6.00 -10.23
C GLU A 102 -2.77 -6.05 -11.69
N ARG A 103 -3.46 -4.99 -12.17
CA ARG A 103 -3.87 -4.90 -13.58
C ARG A 103 -2.69 -4.90 -14.55
N GLU A 104 -1.58 -4.28 -14.20
CA GLU A 104 -0.37 -4.33 -15.01
C GLU A 104 0.20 -5.74 -15.10
N PHE A 105 0.20 -6.50 -14.00
CA PHE A 105 0.62 -7.89 -14.00
C PHE A 105 -0.35 -8.81 -14.74
N GLU A 106 -1.66 -8.61 -14.64
CA GLU A 106 -2.64 -9.35 -15.43
C GLU A 106 -2.41 -9.15 -16.93
N ALA A 107 -2.19 -7.91 -17.38
CA ALA A 107 -1.88 -7.63 -18.78
C ALA A 107 -0.56 -8.28 -19.24
N GLN A 108 0.46 -8.30 -18.37
CA GLN A 108 1.72 -9.00 -18.67
C GLN A 108 1.53 -10.52 -18.76
N LEU A 109 0.71 -11.11 -17.88
CA LEU A 109 0.40 -12.54 -17.93
C LEU A 109 -0.32 -12.92 -19.22
N GLU A 110 -1.34 -12.15 -19.61
CA GLU A 110 -2.07 -12.36 -20.86
C GLU A 110 -1.13 -12.27 -22.08
N ALA A 111 -0.21 -11.30 -22.09
CA ALA A 111 0.80 -11.19 -23.13
C ALA A 111 1.73 -12.42 -23.18
N ILE A 112 2.19 -12.90 -22.02
CA ILE A 112 3.04 -14.10 -21.94
C ILE A 112 2.28 -15.35 -22.43
N GLU A 113 1.03 -15.51 -22.05
CA GLU A 113 0.19 -16.64 -22.49
C GLU A 113 0.01 -16.63 -24.00
N ASN A 114 -0.30 -15.47 -24.59
CA ASN A 114 -0.43 -15.31 -26.03
C ASN A 114 0.90 -15.59 -26.77
N CYS A 115 2.03 -15.08 -26.27
CA CYS A 115 3.34 -15.41 -26.83
C CYS A 115 3.66 -16.91 -26.74
N SER A 116 3.32 -17.56 -25.63
CA SER A 116 3.51 -19.00 -25.45
C SER A 116 2.66 -19.82 -26.43
N LEU A 117 1.43 -19.41 -26.70
CA LEU A 117 0.57 -20.05 -27.70
C LEU A 117 1.17 -19.92 -29.11
N SER A 118 1.55 -18.70 -29.50
CA SER A 118 2.20 -18.44 -30.80
C SER A 118 3.50 -19.25 -30.97
N LEU A 119 4.34 -19.33 -29.93
CA LEU A 119 5.57 -20.14 -29.98
C LEU A 119 5.29 -21.64 -30.14
N LYS A 120 4.20 -22.16 -29.56
CA LYS A 120 3.80 -23.57 -29.77
C LYS A 120 3.36 -23.82 -31.21
N GLU A 121 2.63 -22.89 -31.81
CA GLU A 121 2.21 -22.96 -33.21
C GLU A 121 3.42 -22.90 -34.16
N GLU A 122 4.32 -21.93 -33.96
CA GLU A 122 5.57 -21.81 -34.74
C GLU A 122 6.42 -23.07 -34.63
N ARG A 123 6.56 -23.63 -33.41
CA ARG A 123 7.28 -24.88 -33.20
C ARG A 123 6.63 -26.05 -33.96
N GLN A 124 5.31 -26.14 -33.95
CA GLN A 124 4.60 -27.21 -34.64
C GLN A 124 4.77 -27.09 -36.16
N GLU A 125 4.70 -25.88 -36.70
CA GLU A 125 4.94 -25.62 -38.11
C GLU A 125 6.36 -25.96 -38.52
N LEU A 126 7.36 -25.56 -37.72
CA LEU A 126 8.76 -25.89 -37.97
C LEU A 126 9.01 -27.41 -37.93
N LEU A 127 8.34 -28.14 -37.02
CA LEU A 127 8.39 -29.61 -37.01
C LEU A 127 7.79 -30.22 -38.28
N ASN A 128 6.70 -29.66 -38.81
CA ASN A 128 6.11 -30.11 -40.08
C ASN A 128 7.07 -29.86 -41.25
N GLN A 129 7.70 -28.69 -41.29
CA GLN A 129 8.71 -28.35 -42.31
C GLN A 129 9.92 -29.28 -42.26
N ILE A 130 10.44 -29.59 -41.06
CA ILE A 130 11.54 -30.55 -40.90
C ILE A 130 11.13 -31.93 -41.42
N LYS A 131 9.93 -32.41 -41.11
CA LYS A 131 9.44 -33.71 -41.61
C LYS A 131 9.39 -33.74 -43.14
N MET A 132 8.89 -32.67 -43.76
CA MET A 132 8.84 -32.54 -45.22
C MET A 132 10.24 -32.51 -45.84
N ALA A 133 11.16 -31.75 -45.26
CA ALA A 133 12.55 -31.70 -45.72
C ALA A 133 13.24 -33.06 -45.60
N TYR A 134 13.00 -33.79 -44.51
CA TYR A 134 13.55 -35.12 -44.31
C TYR A 134 12.99 -36.13 -45.33
N SER A 135 11.68 -36.12 -45.58
CA SER A 135 11.09 -36.99 -46.63
C SER A 135 11.63 -36.68 -48.02
N LEU A 136 11.83 -35.39 -48.34
CA LEU A 136 12.40 -34.99 -49.63
C LEU A 136 13.85 -35.43 -49.77
N ALA A 137 14.64 -35.32 -48.69
CA ALA A 137 16.02 -35.78 -48.68
C ALA A 137 16.12 -37.30 -48.83
N GLU A 138 15.24 -38.07 -48.17
CA GLU A 138 15.18 -39.52 -48.35
C GLU A 138 14.80 -39.91 -49.78
N GLU A 139 13.80 -39.25 -50.37
CA GLU A 139 13.40 -39.49 -51.76
C GLU A 139 14.53 -39.17 -52.74
N GLN A 140 15.21 -38.04 -52.56
CA GLN A 140 16.34 -37.66 -53.40
C GLN A 140 17.51 -38.64 -53.27
N ALA A 141 17.81 -39.14 -52.07
CA ALA A 141 18.84 -40.14 -51.85
C ALA A 141 18.50 -41.48 -52.53
N ARG A 142 17.24 -41.92 -52.45
CA ARG A 142 16.77 -43.12 -53.17
C ARG A 142 16.90 -42.96 -54.68
N ASN A 143 16.39 -41.85 -55.23
CA ASN A 143 16.44 -41.58 -56.66
C ASN A 143 17.88 -41.53 -57.20
N TYR A 144 18.83 -40.97 -56.43
CA TYR A 144 20.24 -40.96 -56.80
C TYR A 144 20.82 -42.39 -56.84
N THR A 145 20.51 -43.21 -55.85
CA THR A 145 21.00 -44.60 -55.76
C THR A 145 20.42 -45.45 -56.89
N GLU A 146 19.13 -45.34 -57.17
CA GLU A 146 18.46 -46.04 -58.28
C GLU A 146 19.05 -45.62 -59.64
N ALA A 147 19.39 -44.34 -59.82
CA ALA A 147 20.03 -43.87 -61.04
C ALA A 147 21.45 -44.44 -61.22
N GLU A 148 22.25 -44.49 -60.16
CA GLU A 148 23.58 -45.13 -60.19
C GLU A 148 23.49 -46.63 -60.52
N GLU A 149 22.53 -47.35 -59.92
CA GLU A 149 22.33 -48.78 -60.21
C GLU A 149 22.00 -49.01 -61.70
N VAL A 150 21.13 -48.19 -62.28
CA VAL A 150 20.77 -48.27 -63.71
C VAL A 150 21.97 -47.99 -64.62
N GLU A 151 22.81 -47.00 -64.28
CA GLU A 151 24.03 -46.70 -65.05
C GLU A 151 25.05 -47.85 -64.98
N VAL A 152 25.25 -48.44 -63.80
CA VAL A 152 26.15 -49.58 -63.59
C VAL A 152 25.66 -50.79 -64.40
N ASP A 153 24.37 -51.11 -64.34
CA ASP A 153 23.77 -52.20 -65.11
C ASP A 153 23.95 -52.01 -66.62
N LEU A 154 23.80 -50.77 -67.11
CA LEU A 154 24.03 -50.45 -68.51
C LEU A 154 25.50 -50.65 -68.90
N ALA A 155 26.44 -50.18 -68.07
CA ALA A 155 27.86 -50.34 -68.29
C ALA A 155 28.28 -51.82 -68.31
N ILE A 156 27.74 -52.64 -67.41
CA ILE A 156 27.95 -54.10 -67.37
C ILE A 156 27.46 -54.73 -68.67
N LYS A 157 26.23 -54.43 -69.11
CA LYS A 157 25.67 -54.97 -70.37
C LYS A 157 26.52 -54.60 -71.58
N GLN A 158 27.00 -53.35 -71.66
CA GLN A 158 27.88 -52.91 -72.74
C GLN A 158 29.24 -53.64 -72.72
N LEU A 159 29.82 -53.80 -71.53
CA LEU A 159 31.08 -54.53 -71.35
C LEU A 159 30.93 -56.00 -71.77
N GLU A 160 29.87 -56.67 -71.32
CA GLU A 160 29.57 -58.04 -71.72
C GLU A 160 29.42 -58.18 -73.23
N LEU A 161 28.67 -57.28 -73.87
CA LEU A 161 28.44 -57.33 -75.31
C LEU A 161 29.76 -57.17 -76.08
N ARG A 162 30.60 -56.23 -75.66
CA ARG A 162 31.94 -56.01 -76.22
C ARG A 162 32.87 -57.21 -76.01
N LEU A 163 32.84 -57.83 -74.83
CA LEU A 163 33.63 -59.03 -74.53
C LEU A 163 33.16 -60.23 -75.37
N LYS A 164 31.85 -60.47 -75.47
CA LYS A 164 31.27 -61.52 -76.32
C LYS A 164 31.64 -61.33 -77.79
N SER A 165 31.56 -60.09 -78.29
CA SER A 165 31.98 -59.75 -79.66
C SER A 165 33.47 -60.01 -79.90
N LYS A 166 34.34 -59.55 -78.99
CA LYS A 166 35.79 -59.83 -79.08
C LYS A 166 36.08 -61.31 -79.04
N TRP A 167 35.46 -62.07 -78.13
CA TRP A 167 35.63 -63.51 -78.04
C TRP A 167 35.23 -64.22 -79.33
N ALA A 168 34.08 -63.86 -79.91
CA ALA A 168 33.64 -64.40 -81.19
C ALA A 168 34.66 -64.11 -82.31
N ALA A 169 35.19 -62.89 -82.38
CA ALA A 169 36.22 -62.52 -83.34
C ALA A 169 37.52 -63.31 -83.15
N THR A 170 37.99 -63.47 -81.90
CA THR A 170 39.20 -64.26 -81.60
C THR A 170 39.02 -65.73 -81.95
N ARG A 171 37.83 -66.28 -81.69
CA ARG A 171 37.52 -67.68 -81.99
C ARG A 171 37.58 -67.98 -83.49
N LEU A 172 37.26 -67.01 -84.35
CA LEU A 172 37.42 -67.11 -85.81
C LEU A 172 38.89 -67.10 -86.27
N LEU A 173 39.85 -66.71 -85.41
CA LEU A 173 41.28 -66.76 -85.73
C LEU A 173 41.90 -68.14 -85.44
N PHE A 174 41.17 -69.02 -84.76
CA PHE A 174 41.63 -70.35 -84.34
C PHE A 174 40.90 -71.51 -85.05
N TYR A 175 40.07 -71.20 -86.04
CA TYR A 175 39.43 -72.13 -86.98
C TYR A 175 39.81 -71.73 -88.40
#